data_AF-A0AAU6KVK4-F1
#
_entry.id   AF-A0AAU6KVK4-F1
#
_cell.length_a   1.000
_cell.length_b   1.000
_cell.length_c   1.000
_cell.angle_alpha   90.00
_cell.angle_beta   90.00
_cell.angle_gamma   90.00
#
_symmetry.space_group_name_H-M   'P 1'
#
loop_
_entity.id
_entity.type
_entity.pdbx_description
1 polymer ?
#
loop_
_entity_poly.entity_id
_entity_poly.type
_entity_poly.pdbx_seq_one_letter_code
_entity_poly.pdbx_strand_id
1 'polypeptide(L)'
;MLHVARGGSQETPVELPWLDVEQAFFIAVNRVPGDDVGLARDYRTDAHDPRVVGSYVSMNPLLYEWRVVAPTFSAFAAALDL
;
A
#
# COMPACT_ATOMS: atom_id res chain seq x y z
N MET A 1 -14.40 -2.84 -11.47
CA MET A 1 -13.69 -3.97 -12.10
C MET A 1 -12.31 -4.03 -11.47
N LEU A 2 -12.00 -5.08 -10.72
CA LEU A 2 -10.70 -5.25 -10.06
C LEU A 2 -9.70 -5.75 -11.12
N HIS A 3 -8.69 -4.94 -11.46
CA HIS A 3 -7.59 -5.41 -12.30
C HIS A 3 -6.61 -6.19 -11.42
N VAL A 4 -6.69 -7.53 -11.49
CA VAL A 4 -5.74 -8.44 -10.86
C VAL A 4 -4.64 -8.72 -11.89
N ALA A 5 -3.46 -8.13 -11.69
CA ALA A 5 -2.25 -8.58 -12.36
C ALA A 5 -1.64 -9.66 -11.46
N ARG A 6 -1.58 -10.91 -11.95
CA ARG A 6 -0.89 -12.00 -11.24
C ARG A 6 0.61 -11.67 -11.19
N GLY A 7 1.20 -11.75 -10.00
CA GLY A 7 2.63 -11.54 -9.81
C GLY A 7 3.43 -12.50 -10.71
N GLY A 8 4.40 -11.96 -11.44
CA GLY A 8 5.39 -12.79 -12.13
C GLY A 8 6.29 -13.47 -11.10
N SER A 9 6.79 -14.67 -11.42
CA SER A 9 7.68 -15.48 -10.57
C SER A 9 9.09 -14.89 -10.46
N GLN A 10 9.23 -13.58 -10.23
CA GLN A 10 10.52 -12.96 -10.00
C GLN A 10 10.90 -13.09 -8.53
N GLU A 11 12.10 -13.61 -8.29
CA GLU A 11 12.67 -13.78 -6.95
C GLU A 11 13.12 -12.45 -6.31
N THR A 12 13.34 -11.41 -7.13
CA THR A 12 13.76 -10.09 -6.67
C THR A 12 12.56 -9.14 -6.52
N PRO A 13 12.44 -8.40 -5.40
CA PRO A 13 11.41 -7.38 -5.24
C PRO A 13 11.48 -6.34 -6.36
N VAL A 14 10.39 -6.21 -7.13
CA VAL A 14 10.23 -5.14 -8.12
C VAL A 14 9.30 -4.09 -7.54
N GLU A 15 9.75 -2.83 -7.56
CA GLU A 15 8.87 -1.69 -7.31
C GLU A 15 7.96 -1.49 -8.51
N LEU A 16 6.79 -2.11 -8.45
CA LEU A 16 5.72 -1.89 -9.40
C LEU A 16 5.07 -0.53 -9.13
N PRO A 17 4.65 0.22 -10.17
CA PRO A 17 3.95 1.49 -9.99
C PRO A 17 2.52 1.30 -9.45
N TRP A 18 2.04 0.06 -9.38
CA TRP A 18 0.78 -0.33 -8.72
C TRP A 18 1.06 -1.27 -7.54
N LEU A 19 0.06 -1.43 -6.68
CA LEU A 19 0.10 -2.35 -5.56
C LEU A 19 -0.13 -3.80 -6.04
N ASP A 20 0.76 -4.72 -5.65
CA ASP A 20 0.60 -6.15 -5.93
C ASP A 20 -0.48 -6.74 -5.01
N VAL A 21 -1.61 -7.15 -5.59
CA VAL A 21 -2.77 -7.64 -4.83
C VAL A 21 -2.53 -8.99 -4.16
N GLU A 22 -1.55 -9.77 -4.61
CA GLU A 22 -1.18 -11.05 -3.98
C GLU A 22 -0.32 -10.83 -2.73
N GLN A 23 0.30 -9.65 -2.61
CA GLN A 23 1.22 -9.29 -1.54
C GLN A 23 0.78 -8.02 -0.80
N ALA A 24 -0.50 -7.67 -0.86
CA ALA A 24 -1.02 -6.51 -0.16
C ALA A 24 -2.35 -6.77 0.53
N PHE A 25 -2.49 -6.24 1.75
CA PHE A 25 -3.70 -6.32 2.55
C PHE A 25 -4.17 -4.95 2.97
N PHE A 26 -5.39 -4.60 2.60
CA PHE A 26 -6.03 -3.35 2.97
C PHE A 26 -6.36 -3.33 4.47
N ILE A 27 -5.97 -2.26 5.17
CA ILE A 27 -6.09 -2.19 6.64
C ILE A 27 -6.92 -1.00 7.15
N ALA A 28 -7.03 0.08 6.39
CA ALA A 28 -7.79 1.26 6.84
C ALA A 28 -8.20 2.17 5.68
N VAL A 29 -9.26 2.94 5.92
CA VAL A 29 -9.66 4.12 5.13
C VAL A 29 -9.51 5.37 5.99
N ASN A 30 -9.47 6.54 5.36
CA ASN A 30 -9.52 7.81 6.08
C ASN A 30 -10.82 8.03 6.86
N ARG A 31 -10.72 8.80 7.94
CA ARG A 31 -11.85 9.18 8.81
C ARG A 31 -12.84 10.09 8.09
N VAL A 32 -12.37 10.93 7.16
CA VAL A 32 -13.19 11.94 6.47
C VAL A 32 -13.81 11.30 5.23
N PRO A 33 -15.14 11.22 5.12
CA PRO A 33 -15.79 10.76 3.89
C PRO A 33 -15.37 11.65 2.71
N GLY A 34 -14.87 11.03 1.64
CA GLY A 34 -14.36 11.72 0.45
C GLY A 34 -12.84 11.92 0.42
N ASP A 35 -12.13 11.64 1.51
CA ASP A 35 -10.69 11.40 1.42
C ASP A 35 -10.47 10.01 0.83
N ASP A 36 -10.16 9.93 -0.46
CA ASP A 36 -9.90 8.69 -1.20
C ASP A 36 -8.50 8.11 -0.88
N VAL A 37 -8.16 8.05 0.40
CA VAL A 37 -6.92 7.45 0.91
C VAL A 37 -7.25 6.13 1.60
N GLY A 38 -6.88 5.06 0.91
CA GLY A 38 -6.85 3.71 1.44
C GLY A 38 -5.43 3.36 1.89
N LEU A 39 -5.30 2.69 3.02
CA LEU A 39 -4.03 2.19 3.56
C LEU A 39 -3.95 0.67 3.40
N ALA A 40 -2.77 0.19 3.01
CA ALA A 40 -2.49 -1.23 2.87
C ALA A 40 -1.11 -1.60 3.44
N ARG A 41 -1.01 -2.81 3.98
CA ARG A 41 0.27 -3.48 4.25
C ARG A 41 0.81 -4.04 2.94
N ASP A 42 2.07 -3.79 2.63
CA ASP A 42 2.75 -4.24 1.41
C ASP A 42 3.92 -5.17 1.77
N TYR A 43 3.74 -6.46 1.51
CA TYR A 43 4.63 -7.55 1.93
C TYR A 43 5.79 -7.80 0.97
N ARG A 44 5.90 -7.02 -0.11
CA ARG A 44 7.02 -7.13 -1.07
C ARG A 44 8.40 -6.84 -0.48
N THR A 45 8.43 -6.23 0.71
CA THR A 45 9.68 -5.84 1.40
C THR A 45 10.02 -6.75 2.58
N ASP A 46 9.03 -7.14 3.39
CA ASP A 46 9.20 -7.99 4.56
C ASP A 46 7.90 -8.77 4.83
N ALA A 47 8.02 -10.06 5.10
CA ALA A 47 6.87 -10.95 5.31
C ALA A 47 6.27 -10.85 6.72
N HIS A 48 6.99 -10.30 7.69
CA HIS A 48 6.64 -10.27 9.11
C HIS A 48 6.33 -8.85 9.58
N ASP A 49 7.10 -7.86 9.13
CA ASP A 49 6.88 -6.44 9.42
C ASP A 49 6.84 -5.60 8.13
N PRO A 50 5.83 -5.82 7.27
CA PRO A 50 5.71 -5.17 5.97
C PRO A 50 5.56 -3.66 6.12
N ARG A 51 6.02 -2.90 5.11
CA ARG A 51 5.73 -1.47 5.02
C ARG A 51 4.23 -1.18 4.92
N VAL A 52 3.85 0.05 5.26
CA VAL A 52 2.50 0.56 5.06
C VAL A 52 2.51 1.57 3.92
N VAL A 53 1.63 1.38 2.95
CA VAL A 53 1.42 2.29 1.82
C VAL A 53 0.02 2.90 1.85
N GLY A 54 -0.09 4.11 1.32
CA GLY A 54 -1.36 4.82 1.17
C GLY A 54 -1.62 5.18 -0.28
N SER A 55 -2.88 5.08 -0.71
CA SER A 55 -3.28 5.57 -2.02
C SER A 55 -3.22 7.08 -2.04
N TYR A 56 -2.60 7.63 -3.06
CA TYR A 56 -2.47 9.06 -3.27
C TYR A 56 -3.09 9.41 -4.62
N VAL A 57 -4.20 10.15 -4.55
CA VAL A 57 -4.82 10.77 -5.73
C VAL A 57 -4.16 12.13 -5.91
N SER A 58 -3.28 12.23 -6.91
CA SER A 58 -2.62 13.50 -7.20
C SER A 58 -3.60 14.49 -7.86
N MET A 59 -3.23 15.77 -7.94
CA MET A 59 -4.00 16.76 -8.72
C MET A 59 -4.08 16.43 -10.22
N ASN A 60 -3.23 15.51 -10.70
CA ASN A 60 -3.37 14.93 -12.02
C ASN A 60 -4.28 13.70 -11.92
N PRO A 61 -5.50 13.74 -12.48
CA PRO A 61 -6.46 12.63 -12.40
C PRO A 61 -6.00 11.36 -13.15
N LEU A 62 -4.93 11.45 -13.95
CA LEU A 62 -4.32 10.31 -14.64
C LEU A 62 -3.24 9.61 -13.79
N LEU A 63 -2.86 10.17 -12.65
CA LEU A 63 -1.83 9.64 -11.78
C LEU A 63 -2.44 9.22 -10.44
N TYR A 64 -2.61 7.90 -10.31
CA TYR A 64 -2.93 7.23 -9.07
C TYR A 64 -1.70 6.43 -8.64
N GLU A 65 -1.17 6.74 -7.46
CA GLU A 65 0.05 6.11 -6.96
C GLU A 65 -0.12 5.63 -5.53
N TRP A 66 0.71 4.67 -5.15
CA TRP A 66 0.83 4.20 -3.77
C TRP A 66 2.12 4.76 -3.20
N ARG A 67 2.02 5.48 -2.09
CA ARG A 67 3.19 6.07 -1.41
C ARG A 67 3.44 5.37 -0.10
N VAL A 68 4.71 5.23 0.27
CA VAL A 68 5.10 4.73 1.60
C VAL A 68 4.64 5.73 2.65
N VAL A 69 3.82 5.26 3.59
CA VAL A 69 3.36 6.01 4.76
C VAL A 69 4.24 5.71 5.96
N ALA A 70 4.64 4.44 6.12
CA ALA A 70 5.57 4.00 7.15
C ALA A 70 6.47 2.88 6.61
N PRO A 71 7.75 2.83 7.03
CA PRO A 71 8.68 1.81 6.54
C PRO A 71 8.34 0.40 7.04
N THR A 72 7.63 0.28 8.17
CA THR A 72 7.16 -1.00 8.71
C THR A 72 5.79 -0.84 9.38
N PHE A 73 5.09 -1.96 9.61
CA PHE A 73 3.78 -1.97 10.26
C PHE A 73 3.93 -1.66 11.76
N SER A 74 4.99 -2.15 12.40
CA SER A 74 5.30 -1.79 13.80
C SER A 74 5.52 -0.29 13.97
N ALA A 75 6.24 0.35 13.03
CA ALA A 75 6.46 1.80 13.06
C ALA A 75 5.14 2.58 12.87
N PHE A 76 4.25 2.07 12.01
CA PHE A 76 2.92 2.63 11.82
C PHE A 76 2.04 2.50 13.08
N ALA A 77 1.97 1.31 13.69
CA ALA A 77 1.21 1.07 14.90
C ALA A 77 1.69 1.94 16.07
N ALA A 78 3.02 2.04 16.25
CA ALA A 78 3.62 2.90 17.26
C ALA A 78 3.26 4.39 17.05
N ALA A 79 3.18 4.87 15.80
CA ALA A 79 2.77 6.24 15.51
C ALA A 79 1.28 6.52 15.79
N LEU A 80 0.47 5.47 15.93
CA LEU A 80 -0.95 5.53 16.28
C LEU A 80 -1.22 5.16 17.75
N ASP A 81 -0.18 4.90 18.54
CA ASP A 81 -0.27 4.40 19.91
C ASP A 81 -1.08 3.08 20.03
N LEU A 82 -0.89 2.15 19.08
CA LEU A 82 -1.50 0.81 19.04
C LEU A 82 -0.52 -0.31 19.38
#